data_AF-A0A2W4W2C1-F1
#
_entry.id   AF-A0A2W4W2C1-F1
#
_cell.length_a   1.000
_cell.length_b   1.000
_cell.length_c   1.000
_cell.angle_alpha   90.00
_cell.angle_beta   90.00
_cell.angle_gamma   90.00
#
_symmetry.space_group_name_H-M   'P 1'
#
loop_
_entity.id
_entity.type
_entity.pdbx_description
1 polymer ?
#
loop_
_entity_poly.entity_id
_entity_poly.type
_entity_poly.pdbx_seq_one_letter_code
_entity_poly.pdbx_strand_id
1 'polypeptide(L)'
;MASRTLVKNYLAQWMQMGKAVSLSNNEEVYISKIVQGEKYSAVFNKLWDEISTTKAHEAHLSGTDQTISNLLSGQWDIIACARCSLLVPILDMGARAPVCCPCDDIPNHPNLDSVAPHFPIKMATYLGDLCDRLDRKSEDQSQESNQTNSDAAYTSKEEDAQTLHNLKDSILKLVKRSPQP
;
A
#
# COMPACT_ATOMS: atom_id res chain seq x y z
N MET A 1 -9.18 -6.60 16.93
CA MET A 1 -10.08 -5.46 16.65
C MET A 1 -9.55 -4.69 15.45
N ALA A 2 -10.33 -4.62 14.38
CA ALA A 2 -9.98 -3.90 13.17
C ALA A 2 -9.86 -2.39 13.43
N SER A 3 -8.73 -1.80 13.05
CA SER A 3 -8.57 -0.34 13.09
C SER A 3 -9.29 0.32 11.91
N ARG A 4 -9.73 1.58 12.07
CA ARG A 4 -10.36 2.36 10.99
C ARG A 4 -9.50 2.42 9.72
N THR A 5 -8.19 2.53 9.87
CA THR A 5 -7.23 2.50 8.76
C THR A 5 -7.25 1.17 8.02
N LEU A 6 -7.40 0.08 8.76
CA LEU A 6 -7.34 -1.26 8.20
C LEU A 6 -8.65 -1.64 7.50
N VAL A 7 -9.80 -1.17 8.01
CA VAL A 7 -11.09 -1.21 7.29
C VAL A 7 -11.03 -0.38 6.00
N LYS A 8 -10.40 0.82 6.05
CA LYS A 8 -10.19 1.64 4.84
C LYS A 8 -9.35 0.91 3.80
N ASN A 9 -8.27 0.25 4.21
CA ASN A 9 -7.40 -0.51 3.32
C ASN A 9 -8.14 -1.72 2.73
N TYR A 10 -8.96 -2.41 3.53
CA TYR A 10 -9.81 -3.50 3.06
C TYR A 10 -10.79 -3.01 1.98
N LEU A 11 -11.46 -1.88 2.22
CA LEU A 11 -12.36 -1.28 1.24
C LEU A 11 -11.65 -0.91 -0.07
N ALA A 12 -10.44 -0.34 0.03
CA ALA A 12 -9.64 -0.01 -1.12
C ALA A 12 -9.32 -1.26 -1.96
N GLN A 13 -8.92 -2.36 -1.31
CA GLN A 13 -8.67 -3.63 -2.00
C GLN A 13 -9.95 -4.23 -2.61
N TRP A 14 -11.09 -4.13 -1.92
CA TRP A 14 -12.38 -4.56 -2.44
C TRP A 14 -12.72 -3.87 -3.77
N MET A 15 -12.58 -2.53 -3.81
CA MET A 15 -12.83 -1.75 -5.01
C MET A 15 -11.78 -1.96 -6.11
N GLN A 16 -10.52 -2.19 -5.74
CA GLN A 16 -9.46 -2.55 -6.71
C GLN A 16 -9.72 -3.89 -7.40
N MET A 17 -10.43 -4.81 -6.75
CA MET A 17 -10.87 -6.08 -7.35
C MET A 17 -12.09 -5.90 -8.28
N GLY A 18 -12.55 -4.67 -8.49
CA GLY A 18 -13.70 -4.37 -9.36
C GLY A 18 -15.06 -4.49 -8.68
N LYS A 19 -15.10 -4.66 -7.36
CA LYS A 19 -16.34 -4.76 -6.59
C LYS A 19 -16.82 -3.38 -6.13
N ALA A 20 -18.12 -3.17 -6.10
CA ALA A 20 -18.72 -1.92 -5.63
C ALA A 20 -19.04 -1.92 -4.14
N VAL A 21 -19.35 -0.72 -3.66
CA VAL A 21 -20.06 -0.48 -2.40
C VAL A 21 -21.46 -0.03 -2.78
N SER A 22 -22.48 -0.69 -2.21
CA SER A 22 -23.86 -0.25 -2.36
C SER A 22 -24.24 0.69 -1.22
N LEU A 23 -24.87 1.81 -1.57
CA LEU A 23 -25.49 2.73 -0.60
C LEU A 23 -26.98 2.42 -0.43
N SER A 24 -27.62 3.04 0.57
CA SER A 24 -29.03 2.92 0.96
C SER A 24 -30.06 2.89 -0.18
N ASN A 25 -29.76 3.51 -1.32
CA ASN A 25 -30.63 3.54 -2.50
C ASN A 25 -30.34 2.44 -3.53
N ASN A 26 -29.60 1.39 -3.15
CA ASN A 26 -29.08 0.37 -4.06
C ASN A 26 -28.17 0.96 -5.16
N GLU A 27 -27.60 2.13 -4.89
CA GLU A 27 -26.66 2.80 -5.79
C GLU A 27 -25.28 2.19 -5.59
N GLU A 28 -24.77 1.53 -6.63
CA GLU A 28 -23.44 0.92 -6.61
C GLU A 28 -22.39 1.95 -7.04
N VAL A 29 -21.47 2.25 -6.12
CA VAL A 29 -20.40 3.21 -6.37
C VAL A 29 -19.14 2.46 -6.83
N TYR A 30 -18.74 2.73 -8.07
CA TYR A 30 -17.52 2.24 -8.67
C TYR A 30 -16.50 3.37 -8.82
N ILE A 31 -15.28 3.17 -8.32
CA ILE A 31 -14.18 4.12 -8.48
C ILE A 31 -13.06 3.46 -9.29
N SER A 32 -12.80 3.97 -10.48
CA SER A 32 -11.79 3.41 -11.39
C SER A 32 -10.35 3.60 -10.93
N LYS A 33 -10.06 4.69 -10.21
CA LYS A 33 -8.73 5.00 -9.67
C LYS A 33 -8.79 5.16 -8.16
N ILE A 34 -8.49 4.08 -7.44
CA ILE A 34 -8.44 4.07 -5.97
C ILE A 34 -7.12 4.64 -5.43
N VAL A 35 -6.00 4.28 -6.07
CA VAL A 35 -4.65 4.71 -5.66
C VAL A 35 -4.08 5.62 -6.75
N GLN A 36 -3.53 6.76 -6.32
CA GLN A 36 -2.89 7.76 -7.17
C GLN A 36 -1.50 8.06 -6.58
N GLY A 37 -0.49 7.40 -7.13
CA GLY A 37 0.88 7.46 -6.62
C GLY A 37 0.99 6.95 -5.18
N GLU A 38 1.47 7.80 -4.28
CA GLU A 38 1.69 7.46 -2.86
C GLU A 38 0.46 7.68 -1.96
N LYS A 39 -0.70 8.05 -2.54
CA LYS A 39 -1.91 8.35 -1.78
C LYS A 39 -3.14 7.69 -2.41
N TYR A 40 -4.20 7.58 -1.61
CA TYR A 40 -5.52 7.29 -2.15
C TYR A 40 -6.05 8.49 -2.94
N SER A 41 -6.83 8.23 -3.98
CA SER A 41 -7.47 9.28 -4.78
C SER A 41 -8.40 10.14 -3.93
N ALA A 42 -8.58 11.41 -4.33
CA ALA A 42 -9.48 12.33 -3.63
C ALA A 42 -10.93 11.81 -3.62
N VAL A 43 -11.36 11.18 -4.73
CA VAL A 43 -12.69 10.59 -4.87
C VAL A 43 -12.90 9.46 -3.85
N PHE A 44 -11.92 8.55 -3.72
CA PHE A 44 -12.00 7.48 -2.73
C PHE A 44 -11.99 8.02 -1.29
N ASN A 45 -11.14 9.00 -0.99
CA ASN A 45 -11.12 9.59 0.36
C ASN A 45 -12.43 10.27 0.73
N LYS A 46 -13.07 10.96 -0.22
CA LYS A 46 -14.39 11.58 -0.01
C LYS A 46 -15.46 10.53 0.24
N LEU A 47 -15.50 9.48 -0.57
CA LEU A 47 -16.42 8.36 -0.37
C LEU A 47 -16.21 7.71 1.01
N TRP A 48 -14.95 7.43 1.35
CA TRP A 48 -14.60 6.84 2.65
C TRP A 48 -15.07 7.72 3.81
N ASP A 49 -14.88 9.03 3.74
CA ASP A 49 -15.30 9.94 4.80
C ASP A 49 -16.83 9.93 4.97
N GLU A 50 -17.58 9.96 3.87
CA GLU A 50 -19.04 9.90 3.87
C GLU A 50 -19.58 8.59 4.48
N ILE A 51 -19.07 7.44 4.01
CA ILE A 51 -19.54 6.13 4.48
C ILE A 51 -19.03 5.78 5.87
N SER A 52 -17.90 6.35 6.32
CA SER A 52 -17.39 6.06 7.67
C SER A 52 -17.96 6.96 8.76
N THR A 53 -18.64 8.05 8.39
CA THR A 53 -19.23 9.01 9.35
C THR A 53 -20.75 8.97 9.35
N THR A 54 -21.37 9.16 8.19
CA THR A 54 -22.80 9.49 8.09
C THR A 54 -23.60 8.29 7.59
N LYS A 55 -23.05 7.54 6.64
CA LYS A 55 -23.76 6.44 5.97
C LYS A 55 -23.22 5.05 6.33
N ALA A 56 -22.56 4.89 7.47
CA ALA A 56 -21.91 3.62 7.84
C ALA A 56 -22.90 2.45 7.93
N HIS A 57 -24.12 2.71 8.43
CA HIS A 57 -25.17 1.70 8.58
C HIS A 57 -25.86 1.37 7.26
N GLU A 58 -25.76 2.28 6.29
CA GLU A 58 -26.43 2.21 4.98
C GLU A 58 -25.49 1.73 3.86
N ALA A 59 -24.18 1.73 4.13
CA ALA A 59 -23.17 1.29 3.18
C ALA A 59 -22.87 -0.20 3.37
N HIS A 60 -23.10 -0.98 2.32
CA HIS A 60 -22.86 -2.41 2.25
C HIS A 60 -21.82 -2.73 1.17
N LEU A 61 -21.11 -3.84 1.35
CA LEU A 61 -20.17 -4.35 0.35
C LEU A 61 -20.91 -5.24 -0.65
N SER A 62 -20.90 -4.87 -1.94
CA SER A 62 -21.60 -5.63 -2.99
C SER A 62 -21.13 -7.08 -3.03
N GLY A 63 -22.06 -8.03 -2.89
CA GLY A 63 -21.76 -9.48 -2.83
C GLY A 63 -21.58 -10.03 -1.43
N THR A 64 -21.82 -9.24 -0.38
CA THR A 64 -21.84 -9.70 1.02
C THR A 64 -22.95 -9.00 1.80
N ASP A 65 -23.35 -9.59 2.93
CA ASP A 65 -24.29 -8.97 3.87
C ASP A 65 -23.61 -8.04 4.89
N GLN A 66 -22.33 -7.71 4.67
CA GLN A 66 -21.54 -6.92 5.61
C GLN A 66 -21.72 -5.41 5.39
N THR A 67 -22.07 -4.69 6.45
CA THR A 67 -22.08 -3.23 6.47
C THR A 67 -20.74 -2.64 6.89
N ILE A 68 -20.46 -1.42 6.45
CA ILE A 68 -19.30 -0.67 6.91
C ILE A 68 -19.40 -0.39 8.42
N SER A 69 -20.60 -0.13 8.96
CA SER A 69 -20.81 0.02 10.40
C SER A 69 -20.41 -1.24 11.19
N ASN A 70 -20.78 -2.43 10.69
CA ASN A 70 -20.37 -3.68 11.30
C ASN A 70 -18.85 -3.84 11.25
N LEU A 71 -18.20 -3.57 10.12
CA LEU A 71 -16.74 -3.68 10.00
C LEU A 71 -15.97 -2.68 10.87
N LEU A 72 -16.55 -1.51 11.12
CA LEU A 72 -16.02 -0.52 12.07
C LEU A 72 -16.36 -0.86 13.52
N SER A 73 -17.31 -1.76 13.75
CA SER A 73 -17.59 -2.28 15.08
C SER A 73 -16.42 -3.14 15.55
N GLY A 74 -16.11 -3.07 16.84
CA GLY A 74 -15.00 -3.81 17.45
C GLY A 74 -15.12 -5.34 17.40
N GLN A 75 -16.18 -5.88 16.77
CA GLN A 75 -16.46 -7.31 16.68
C GLN A 75 -15.67 -8.00 15.55
N TRP A 76 -15.13 -7.22 14.62
CA TRP A 76 -14.39 -7.73 13.48
C TRP A 76 -12.89 -7.55 13.68
N ASP A 77 -12.16 -8.58 13.28
CA ASP A 77 -10.73 -8.51 13.03
C ASP A 77 -10.52 -8.67 11.52
N ILE A 78 -9.45 -8.11 10.98
CA ILE A 78 -9.18 -8.23 9.54
C ILE A 78 -7.78 -8.81 9.39
N ILE A 79 -7.73 -9.96 8.74
CA ILE A 79 -6.51 -10.74 8.54
C ILE A 79 -6.15 -10.82 7.06
N ALA A 80 -4.91 -11.19 6.75
CA ALA A 80 -4.52 -11.48 5.39
C ALA A 80 -4.98 -12.89 4.99
N CYS A 81 -5.55 -13.03 3.79
CA CYS A 81 -5.93 -14.30 3.20
C CYS A 81 -4.67 -15.16 2.96
N ALA A 82 -4.70 -16.42 3.36
CA ALA A 82 -3.58 -17.34 3.14
C ALA A 82 -3.31 -17.66 1.64
N ARG A 83 -4.30 -17.42 0.75
CA ARG A 83 -4.17 -17.72 -0.69
C ARG A 83 -3.60 -16.55 -1.50
N CYS A 84 -4.04 -15.33 -1.22
CA CYS A 84 -3.75 -14.15 -2.04
C CYS A 84 -3.27 -12.93 -1.26
N SER A 85 -3.11 -13.05 0.06
CA SER A 85 -2.69 -11.96 0.96
C SER A 85 -3.61 -10.74 0.99
N LEU A 86 -4.82 -10.82 0.41
CA LEU A 86 -5.84 -9.78 0.52
C LEU A 86 -6.41 -9.72 1.92
N LEU A 87 -6.83 -8.54 2.34
CA LEU A 87 -7.50 -8.34 3.63
C LEU A 87 -8.88 -9.00 3.61
N VAL A 88 -9.19 -9.75 4.66
CA VAL A 88 -10.49 -10.39 4.84
C VAL A 88 -10.98 -10.18 6.28
N PRO A 89 -12.23 -9.68 6.45
CA PRO A 89 -12.83 -9.53 7.76
C PRO A 89 -13.28 -10.88 8.32
N ILE A 90 -12.93 -11.11 9.58
CA ILE A 90 -13.29 -12.28 10.39
C ILE A 90 -13.93 -11.82 11.70
N LEU A 91 -14.87 -12.58 12.22
CA LEU A 91 -15.43 -12.31 13.55
C LEU A 91 -14.43 -12.71 14.62
N ASP A 92 -14.17 -11.83 15.58
CA ASP A 92 -13.24 -12.06 16.70
C ASP A 92 -13.81 -13.11 17.68
N MET A 93 -15.13 -13.11 17.88
CA MET A 93 -15.84 -14.08 18.72
C MET A 93 -17.15 -14.54 18.05
N GLY A 94 -17.41 -15.86 18.07
CA GLY A 94 -18.65 -16.47 17.57
C GLY A 94 -18.43 -17.59 16.55
N ALA A 95 -19.53 -18.07 15.97
CA ALA A 95 -19.50 -19.05 14.89
C ALA A 95 -18.82 -18.42 13.67
N ARG A 96 -17.69 -18.99 13.23
CA ARG A 96 -16.98 -18.54 12.04
C ARG A 96 -17.84 -18.86 10.81
N ALA A 97 -18.52 -17.84 10.29
CA ALA A 97 -19.08 -17.92 8.94
C ALA A 97 -17.95 -18.19 7.93
N PRO A 98 -18.23 -18.83 6.79
CA PRO A 98 -17.23 -19.01 5.74
C PRO A 98 -16.63 -17.65 5.37
N VAL A 99 -15.32 -17.56 5.53
CA VAL A 99 -14.55 -16.33 5.28
C VAL A 99 -14.47 -16.14 3.76
N CYS A 100 -15.40 -15.39 3.19
CA CYS A 100 -15.41 -15.09 1.76
C CYS A 100 -14.33 -14.06 1.46
N CYS A 101 -13.18 -14.54 1.00
CA CYS A 101 -12.16 -13.69 0.40
C CYS A 101 -12.77 -12.87 -0.75
N PRO A 102 -12.35 -11.61 -0.96
CA PRO A 102 -12.71 -10.86 -2.17
C PRO A 102 -12.32 -11.56 -3.48
N CYS A 103 -11.49 -12.59 -3.39
CA CYS A 103 -11.01 -13.39 -4.50
C CYS A 103 -11.85 -14.62 -4.84
N ASP A 104 -12.82 -15.00 -4.00
CA ASP A 104 -13.46 -16.32 -4.09
C ASP A 104 -14.36 -16.47 -5.34
N ASP A 105 -14.96 -15.37 -5.78
CA ASP A 105 -15.84 -15.28 -6.94
C ASP A 105 -15.11 -14.93 -8.25
N ILE A 106 -13.80 -14.69 -8.19
CA ILE A 106 -13.03 -14.26 -9.36
C ILE A 106 -12.31 -15.46 -9.96
N PRO A 107 -12.74 -15.95 -11.14
CA PRO A 107 -12.04 -17.02 -11.81
C PRO A 107 -10.62 -16.55 -12.15
N ASN A 108 -9.63 -17.42 -11.94
CA ASN A 108 -8.21 -17.18 -12.23
C ASN A 108 -7.44 -16.29 -11.22
N HIS A 109 -7.99 -16.01 -10.03
CA HIS A 109 -7.24 -15.37 -8.94
C HIS A 109 -6.61 -16.42 -7.99
N PRO A 110 -5.37 -16.23 -7.48
CA PRO A 110 -4.45 -15.10 -7.69
C PRO A 110 -3.76 -15.14 -9.06
N ASN A 111 -3.95 -14.08 -9.84
CA ASN A 111 -3.24 -13.90 -11.09
C ASN A 111 -1.90 -13.19 -10.82
N LEU A 112 -0.80 -13.93 -10.99
CA LEU A 112 0.56 -13.42 -10.79
C LEU A 112 1.04 -12.52 -11.94
N ASP A 113 0.36 -12.53 -13.09
CA ASP A 113 0.69 -11.69 -14.26
C ASP A 113 0.15 -10.26 -14.11
N SER A 114 -0.75 -10.03 -13.14
CA SER A 114 -1.34 -8.73 -12.84
C SER A 114 -0.82 -8.15 -11.53
N VAL A 115 -0.72 -6.83 -11.46
CA VAL A 115 -0.36 -6.15 -10.20
C VAL A 115 -1.44 -6.42 -9.16
N ALA A 116 -1.07 -7.04 -8.06
CA ALA A 116 -1.98 -7.31 -6.96
C ALA A 116 -2.55 -6.01 -6.38
N PRO A 117 -3.79 -6.05 -5.84
CA PRO A 117 -4.35 -4.93 -5.07
C PRO A 117 -3.39 -4.51 -3.96
N HIS A 118 -2.95 -3.26 -4.00
CA HIS A 118 -1.95 -2.71 -3.10
C HIS A 118 -2.45 -1.42 -2.46
N PHE A 119 -1.94 -1.17 -1.25
CA PHE A 119 -2.10 0.10 -0.57
C PHE A 119 -1.10 1.12 -1.11
N PRO A 120 -1.37 2.43 -0.95
CA PRO A 120 -0.42 3.47 -1.34
C PRO A 120 0.90 3.29 -0.59
N ILE A 121 1.99 3.17 -1.35
CA ILE A 121 3.35 3.00 -0.81
C ILE A 121 4.00 4.38 -0.77
N LYS A 122 4.56 4.75 0.38
CA LYS A 122 5.40 5.97 0.51
C LYS A 122 6.80 5.64 -0.02
N MET A 123 7.02 5.82 -1.32
CA MET A 123 8.29 5.52 -1.97
C MET A 123 9.37 6.50 -1.55
N ALA A 124 9.04 7.79 -1.42
CA ALA A 124 10.01 8.83 -1.08
C ALA A 124 10.68 8.60 0.28
N THR A 125 9.92 8.21 1.32
CA THR A 125 10.48 7.93 2.64
C THR A 125 11.31 6.65 2.64
N TYR A 126 10.83 5.60 1.95
CA TYR A 126 11.54 4.33 1.86
C TYR A 126 12.89 4.47 1.12
N LEU A 127 12.91 5.25 0.04
CA LEU A 127 14.15 5.54 -0.69
C LEU A 127 15.10 6.40 0.14
N GLY A 128 14.59 7.35 0.95
CA GLY A 128 15.40 8.10 1.90
C GLY A 128 16.09 7.18 2.91
N ASP A 129 15.31 6.34 3.59
CA ASP A 129 15.84 5.37 4.57
C ASP A 129 16.83 4.40 3.93
N LEU A 130 16.60 4.00 2.67
CA LEU A 130 17.50 3.12 1.94
C LEU A 130 18.81 3.84 1.57
N CYS A 131 18.76 5.11 1.14
CA CYS A 131 19.96 5.92 0.92
C CYS A 131 20.76 6.08 2.22
N ASP A 132 20.10 6.45 3.32
CA ASP A 132 20.77 6.63 4.62
C ASP A 132 21.46 5.35 5.10
N ARG A 133 20.86 4.18 4.85
CA ARG A 133 21.46 2.88 5.16
C ARG A 133 22.66 2.55 4.27
N LEU A 134 22.62 2.93 2.99
CA LEU A 134 23.74 2.73 2.07
C LEU A 134 24.92 3.65 2.44
N ASP A 135 24.63 4.91 2.80
CA ASP A 135 25.64 5.88 3.23
C ASP A 135 26.37 5.35 4.48
N ARG A 136 25.63 4.92 5.52
CA ARG A 136 26.22 4.30 6.73
C ARG A 136 27.07 3.06 6.43
N LYS A 137 26.61 2.19 5.53
CA LYS A 137 27.36 0.98 5.14
C LYS A 137 28.64 1.32 4.39
N SER A 138 28.66 2.40 3.61
CA SER A 138 29.86 2.87 2.91
C SER A 138 30.88 3.49 3.87
N GLU A 139 30.42 4.16 4.93
CA GLU A 139 31.26 4.69 6.01
C GLU A 139 31.92 3.56 6.81
N ASP A 140 31.16 2.52 7.17
CA ASP A 140 31.68 1.34 7.90
C ASP A 140 32.74 0.58 7.08
N GLN A 141 32.55 0.43 5.76
CA GLN A 141 33.53 -0.22 4.87
C GLN A 141 34.81 0.62 4.65
N SER A 142 34.71 1.94 4.81
CA SER A 142 35.87 2.85 4.75
C SER A 142 36.73 2.79 6.01
N GLN A 143 36.19 2.29 7.13
CA GLN A 143 36.94 2.07 8.37
C GLN A 143 37.63 0.70 8.43
N GLU A 144 37.02 -0.36 7.88
CA GLU A 144 37.65 -1.70 7.79
C GLU A 144 38.78 -1.79 6.75
N SER A 145 38.75 -0.96 5.70
CA SER A 145 39.81 -0.94 4.68
C SER A 145 41.09 -0.20 5.10
N ASN A 146 41.09 0.49 6.25
CA ASN A 146 42.27 1.20 6.77
C ASN A 146 43.23 0.31 7.60
N GLN A 147 43.00 -1.00 7.68
CA GLN A 147 43.90 -1.94 8.36
C GLN A 147 44.58 -2.98 7.45
N THR A 148 44.41 -2.92 6.12
CA THR A 148 45.16 -3.83 5.23
C THR A 148 45.78 -3.13 4.02
N ASN A 149 47.10 -3.02 4.09
CA ASN A 149 48.10 -2.81 3.04
C ASN A 149 48.18 -1.48 2.28
N SER A 150 49.28 -0.79 2.57
CA SER A 150 50.14 -0.13 1.60
C SER A 150 50.45 -1.04 0.41
N ASP A 151 50.03 -0.65 -0.78
CA ASP A 151 50.91 -0.41 -1.94
C ASP A 151 50.08 -0.37 -3.23
N ALA A 152 50.61 0.41 -4.19
CA ALA A 152 50.19 0.59 -5.58
C ALA A 152 49.11 1.65 -5.87
N ALA A 153 49.62 2.70 -6.51
CA ALA A 153 48.94 3.78 -7.20
C ALA A 153 47.79 3.36 -8.12
N TYR A 154 46.62 3.99 -7.97
CA TYR A 154 45.83 4.55 -9.06
C TYR A 154 44.77 5.51 -8.49
N THR A 155 44.81 6.78 -8.90
CA THR A 155 43.89 7.83 -8.44
C THR A 155 42.57 7.71 -9.19
N SER A 156 41.50 7.23 -8.53
CA SER A 156 40.14 7.15 -9.13
C SER A 156 38.99 7.34 -8.13
N LYS A 157 39.26 7.45 -6.81
CA LYS A 157 38.21 7.47 -5.78
C LYS A 157 37.42 8.79 -5.70
N GLU A 158 38.04 9.91 -6.07
CA GLU A 158 37.41 11.24 -6.01
C GLU A 158 36.44 11.48 -7.17
N GLU A 159 36.75 10.94 -8.35
CA GLU A 159 35.89 11.01 -9.53
C GLU A 159 34.62 10.15 -9.35
N ASP A 160 34.74 8.99 -8.68
CA ASP A 160 33.60 8.11 -8.37
C ASP A 160 32.61 8.73 -7.37
N ALA A 161 33.12 9.44 -6.36
CA ALA A 161 32.26 10.12 -5.38
C ALA A 161 31.51 11.31 -6.01
N GLN A 162 32.20 12.09 -6.84
CA GLN A 162 31.59 13.24 -7.52
C GLN A 162 30.58 12.81 -8.59
N THR A 163 30.85 11.72 -9.32
CA THR A 163 29.91 11.17 -10.31
C THR A 163 28.66 10.61 -9.62
N LEU A 164 28.78 9.90 -8.51
CA LEU A 164 27.64 9.45 -7.69
C LEU A 164 26.80 10.63 -7.18
N HIS A 165 27.43 11.69 -6.68
CA HIS A 165 26.72 12.88 -6.23
C HIS A 165 25.95 13.55 -7.39
N ASN A 166 26.57 13.69 -8.56
CA ASN A 166 25.92 14.27 -9.74
C ASN A 166 24.74 13.41 -10.24
N LEU A 167 24.85 12.07 -10.10
CA LEU A 167 23.79 11.14 -10.44
C LEU A 167 22.59 11.28 -9.48
N LYS A 168 22.87 11.37 -8.16
CA LYS A 168 21.87 11.61 -7.11
C LYS A 168 21.08 12.89 -7.37
N ASP A 169 21.77 13.98 -7.70
CA ASP A 169 21.14 15.27 -8.00
C ASP A 169 20.27 15.24 -9.26
N SER A 170 20.71 14.50 -10.28
CA SER A 170 19.96 14.35 -11.54
C SER A 170 18.68 13.54 -11.35
N ILE A 171 18.74 12.47 -10.56
CA ILE A 171 17.57 11.64 -10.22
C ILE A 171 16.56 12.43 -9.38
N LEU A 172 17.03 13.18 -8.37
CA LEU A 172 16.15 14.03 -7.55
C LEU A 172 15.46 15.13 -8.37
N LYS A 173 16.15 15.70 -9.37
CA LYS A 173 15.56 16.68 -10.30
C LYS A 173 14.48 16.08 -11.19
N LEU A 174 14.65 14.83 -11.65
CA LEU A 174 13.66 14.12 -12.47
C LEU A 174 12.39 13.77 -11.66
N VAL A 175 12.57 13.33 -10.41
CA VAL A 175 11.45 13.07 -9.49
C VAL A 175 10.67 14.35 -9.19
N LYS A 176 11.36 15.49 -8.99
CA LYS A 176 10.70 16.80 -8.75
C LYS A 176 10.06 17.41 -9.99
N ARG A 177 10.50 17.07 -11.21
CA ARG A 177 9.95 17.57 -12.47
C ARG A 177 8.75 16.79 -13.00
N SER A 178 8.42 15.65 -12.39
CA SER A 178 7.21 14.90 -12.75
C SER A 178 5.99 15.74 -12.35
N PRO A 179 5.23 16.32 -13.31
CA PRO A 179 4.01 17.03 -12.98
C PRO A 179 3.02 16.00 -12.44
N GLN A 180 2.45 16.26 -11.26
CA GLN A 180 1.32 15.47 -10.77
C GLN A 180 0.20 15.49 -11.81
N PRO A 181 -0.27 14.34 -12.34
CA PRO A 181 -1.61 14.22 -12.88
C PRO A 181 -2.64 14.06 -11.75
#